data_AF-A0A0S8DKL9-F1
#
_entry.id   AF-A0A0S8DKL9-F1
#
_cell.length_a   1.000
_cell.length_b   1.000
_cell.length_c   1.000
_cell.angle_alpha   90.00
_cell.angle_beta   90.00
_cell.angle_gamma   90.00
#
_symmetry.space_group_name_H-M   'P 1'
#
loop_
_entity.id
_entity.type
_entity.pdbx_description
1 polymer ?
#
loop_
_entity_poly.entity_id
_entity_poly.type
_entity_poly.pdbx_seq_one_letter_code
_entity_poly.pdbx_strand_id
1 'polypeptide(L)'
;RQLVTWHYQWVVIHDYLVKLCGKAVVSDILGKGRKFYCADNGVPYIPVEFSAAAYRFGHSMIPQKIQIRQGQSALELFGALLGRGFAPVTDERAVVDWHELVETSAGRNVQKAETLDSKMASDLLELPFIPASDIQSLATRNLLRGQSFLLPSGEGLAQAMGRDAVEVEAVSDAAKAIAGAGIDLSSGTPLWFYLLVEAETVGRETTPGSFDRGEGLGPVGARIVAETIIGLCELDSRAFAAVNRNWDPSAGVGVTTLGEMLTYAPS
;
A
#
# COMPACT_ATOMS: atom_id res chain seq x y z
N ARG A 1 -18.96 -12.73 13.77
CA ARG A 1 -17.96 -12.96 12.69
C ARG A 1 -18.33 -12.22 11.42
N GLN A 2 -19.46 -12.51 10.76
CA GLN A 2 -19.88 -11.84 9.52
C GLN A 2 -19.85 -10.31 9.61
N LEU A 3 -20.49 -9.75 10.65
CA LEU A 3 -20.53 -8.31 10.86
C LEU A 3 -19.13 -7.66 10.90
N VAL A 4 -18.19 -8.29 11.61
CA VAL A 4 -16.79 -7.83 11.69
C VAL A 4 -16.13 -7.86 10.31
N THR A 5 -16.35 -8.94 9.55
CA THR A 5 -15.82 -9.06 8.19
C THR A 5 -16.36 -7.97 7.26
N TRP A 6 -17.65 -7.63 7.36
CA TRP A 6 -18.26 -6.60 6.52
C TRP A 6 -17.74 -5.21 6.86
N HIS A 7 -17.62 -4.85 8.15
CA HIS A 7 -16.96 -3.61 8.54
C HIS A 7 -15.49 -3.57 8.09
N TYR A 8 -14.76 -4.67 8.21
CA TYR A 8 -13.36 -4.74 7.75
C TYR A 8 -13.24 -4.48 6.24
N GLN A 9 -14.05 -5.16 5.43
CA GLN A 9 -14.07 -4.96 3.98
C GLN A 9 -14.46 -3.52 3.61
N TRP A 10 -15.44 -2.94 4.32
CA TRP A 10 -15.83 -1.55 4.13
C TRP A 10 -14.69 -0.58 4.42
N VAL A 11 -14.03 -0.71 5.58
CA VAL A 11 -12.87 0.11 5.96
C VAL A 11 -11.75 -0.04 4.93
N VAL A 12 -11.48 -1.26 4.46
CA VAL A 12 -10.48 -1.49 3.42
C VAL A 12 -10.81 -0.71 2.14
N ILE A 13 -12.05 -0.75 1.66
CA ILE A 13 -12.44 -0.13 0.38
C ILE A 13 -12.61 1.40 0.52
N HIS A 14 -13.29 1.86 1.57
CA HIS A 14 -13.76 3.23 1.68
C HIS A 14 -12.86 4.14 2.51
N ASP A 15 -11.95 3.59 3.32
CA ASP A 15 -10.97 4.36 4.10
C ASP A 15 -9.55 4.09 3.61
N TYR A 16 -9.08 2.84 3.70
CA TYR A 16 -7.69 2.48 3.36
C TYR A 16 -7.35 2.70 1.88
N LEU A 17 -8.13 2.15 0.94
CA LEU A 17 -7.88 2.35 -0.48
C LEU A 17 -8.03 3.82 -0.90
N VAL A 18 -8.95 4.57 -0.29
CA VAL A 18 -9.10 6.01 -0.58
C VAL A 18 -7.85 6.78 -0.15
N LYS A 19 -7.33 6.49 1.05
CA LYS A 19 -6.09 7.09 1.56
C LYS A 19 -4.86 6.65 0.77
N LEU A 20 -4.80 5.41 0.27
CA LEU A 20 -3.61 4.92 -0.43
C LEU A 20 -3.64 5.20 -1.94
N CYS A 21 -4.74 4.87 -2.60
CA CYS A 21 -4.88 4.88 -4.06
C CYS A 21 -5.55 6.17 -4.58
N GLY A 22 -6.29 6.88 -3.70
CA GLY A 22 -6.99 8.11 -4.04
C GLY A 22 -8.47 7.90 -4.29
N LYS A 23 -9.28 8.91 -3.97
CA LYS A 23 -10.74 8.82 -4.08
C LYS A 23 -11.18 8.70 -5.54
N ALA A 24 -10.46 9.31 -6.48
CA ALA A 24 -10.81 9.31 -7.90
C ALA A 24 -10.81 7.89 -8.48
N VAL A 25 -9.72 7.13 -8.29
CA VAL A 25 -9.61 5.76 -8.80
C VAL A 25 -10.58 4.81 -8.10
N VAL A 26 -10.76 4.91 -6.78
CA VAL A 26 -11.70 4.06 -6.04
C VAL A 26 -13.13 4.30 -6.51
N SER A 27 -13.53 5.57 -6.67
CA SER A 27 -14.87 5.94 -7.17
C SER A 27 -15.07 5.52 -8.62
N ASP A 28 -14.04 5.61 -9.46
CA ASP A 28 -14.09 5.13 -10.86
C ASP A 28 -14.34 3.62 -10.91
N ILE A 29 -13.65 2.83 -10.09
CA ILE A 29 -13.83 1.37 -10.04
C ILE A 29 -15.21 1.00 -9.51
N LEU A 30 -15.65 1.60 -8.39
CA LEU A 30 -16.96 1.30 -7.81
C LEU A 30 -18.12 1.74 -8.72
N GLY A 31 -17.94 2.83 -9.47
CA GLY A 31 -18.98 3.39 -10.35
C GLY A 31 -19.01 2.81 -11.76
N LYS A 32 -17.85 2.41 -12.31
CA LYS A 32 -17.73 1.97 -13.71
C LYS A 32 -17.22 0.53 -13.86
N GLY A 33 -16.92 -0.14 -12.75
CA GLY A 33 -16.35 -1.47 -12.73
C GLY A 33 -14.83 -1.49 -12.92
N ARG A 34 -14.27 -2.67 -12.66
CA ARG A 34 -12.86 -2.99 -12.91
C ARG A 34 -12.57 -3.06 -14.42
N LYS A 35 -11.35 -2.72 -14.82
CA LYS A 35 -10.89 -2.74 -16.22
C LYS A 35 -9.78 -3.75 -16.48
N PHE A 36 -8.95 -4.04 -15.47
CA PHE A 36 -7.71 -4.80 -15.60
C PHE A 36 -7.66 -6.04 -14.70
N TYR A 37 -8.23 -5.99 -13.50
CA TYR A 37 -8.36 -7.20 -12.69
C TYR A 37 -9.51 -8.07 -13.23
N CYS A 38 -9.14 -9.14 -13.95
CA CYS A 38 -10.06 -10.08 -14.57
C CYS A 38 -9.93 -11.44 -13.89
N ALA A 39 -10.96 -11.91 -13.19
CA ALA A 39 -10.94 -13.24 -12.57
C ALA A 39 -11.02 -14.34 -13.62
N ASP A 40 -10.23 -15.40 -13.44
CA ASP A 40 -10.27 -16.57 -14.32
C ASP A 40 -11.53 -17.39 -14.04
N ASN A 41 -12.46 -17.43 -15.01
CA ASN A 41 -13.75 -18.11 -14.87
C ASN A 41 -14.55 -17.70 -13.61
N GLY A 42 -14.39 -16.45 -13.15
CA GLY A 42 -15.03 -15.95 -11.94
C GLY A 42 -14.37 -16.38 -10.62
N VAL A 43 -13.26 -17.11 -10.68
CA VAL A 43 -12.48 -17.50 -9.49
C VAL A 43 -11.53 -16.35 -9.11
N PRO A 44 -11.66 -15.76 -7.90
CA PRO A 44 -10.77 -14.70 -7.46
C PRO A 44 -9.34 -15.23 -7.24
N TYR A 45 -8.34 -14.44 -7.63
CA TYR A 45 -6.93 -14.75 -7.42
C TYR A 45 -6.13 -13.48 -7.08
N ILE A 46 -4.89 -13.64 -6.61
CA ILE A 46 -3.97 -12.53 -6.40
C ILE A 46 -3.02 -12.46 -7.60
N PRO A 47 -3.03 -11.38 -8.41
CA PRO A 47 -2.08 -11.21 -9.51
C PRO A 47 -0.63 -11.13 -9.03
N VAL A 48 0.32 -11.54 -9.87
CA VAL A 48 1.75 -11.46 -9.54
C VAL A 48 2.22 -10.01 -9.51
N GLU A 49 1.66 -9.14 -10.35
CA GLU A 49 1.91 -7.69 -10.36
C GLU A 49 1.50 -7.07 -9.02
N PHE A 50 0.39 -7.53 -8.43
CA PHE A 50 -0.04 -7.12 -7.10
C PHE A 50 0.92 -7.62 -6.01
N SER A 51 1.17 -8.94 -5.94
CA SER A 51 1.89 -9.56 -4.81
C SER A 51 3.41 -9.41 -4.86
N ALA A 52 3.99 -9.32 -6.05
CA ALA A 52 5.44 -9.22 -6.24
C ALA A 52 5.92 -7.78 -6.50
N ALA A 53 5.02 -6.83 -6.80
CA ALA A 53 5.38 -5.42 -6.99
C ALA A 53 4.43 -4.45 -6.29
N ALA A 54 3.21 -4.23 -6.80
CA ALA A 54 2.39 -3.09 -6.41
C ALA A 54 2.10 -3.04 -4.92
N TYR A 55 1.73 -4.16 -4.28
CA TYR A 55 1.43 -4.23 -2.84
C TYR A 55 2.68 -4.33 -1.95
N ARG A 56 3.88 -4.08 -2.51
CA ARG A 56 5.14 -3.89 -1.78
C ARG A 56 5.55 -2.42 -1.69
N PHE A 57 4.67 -1.51 -2.09
CA PHE A 57 4.84 -0.05 -1.94
C PHE A 57 5.19 0.33 -0.49
N GLY A 58 4.58 -0.36 0.48
CA GLY A 58 4.71 -0.06 1.89
C GLY A 58 6.15 -0.14 2.40
N HIS A 59 7.05 -0.83 1.71
CA HIS A 59 8.46 -0.88 2.10
C HIS A 59 9.17 0.49 2.06
N SER A 60 8.72 1.42 1.20
CA SER A 60 9.23 2.80 1.16
C SER A 60 8.65 3.65 2.30
N MET A 61 7.44 3.33 2.76
CA MET A 61 6.70 4.11 3.77
C MET A 61 7.04 3.75 5.22
N ILE A 62 7.95 2.80 5.45
CA ILE A 62 8.31 2.32 6.80
C ILE A 62 9.27 3.33 7.45
N PRO A 63 8.92 3.92 8.61
CA PRO A 63 9.81 4.80 9.34
C PRO A 63 10.88 4.00 10.11
N GLN A 64 12.04 4.61 10.35
CA GLN A 64 13.06 4.02 11.24
C GLN A 64 12.61 4.02 12.70
N LYS A 65 11.85 5.04 13.11
CA LYS A 65 11.34 5.21 14.47
C LYS A 65 9.85 5.43 14.47
N ILE A 66 9.17 4.89 15.47
CA ILE A 66 7.72 5.04 15.61
C ILE A 66 7.34 5.41 17.05
N GLN A 67 6.53 6.46 17.20
CA GLN A 67 5.89 6.80 18.47
C GLN A 67 4.61 5.97 18.62
N ILE A 68 4.59 5.09 19.62
CA ILE A 68 3.46 4.17 19.87
C ILE A 68 2.70 4.49 21.17
N ARG A 69 3.10 5.54 21.89
CA ARG A 69 2.49 5.94 23.17
C ARG A 69 2.53 7.44 23.40
N GLN A 70 1.47 7.92 24.04
CA GLN A 70 1.28 9.33 24.34
C GLN A 70 2.40 9.89 25.22
N GLY A 71 3.00 11.00 24.78
CA GLY A 71 4.04 11.70 25.54
C GLY A 71 5.35 10.92 25.71
N GLN A 72 5.56 9.85 24.94
CA GLN A 72 6.80 9.07 24.94
C GLN A 72 7.59 9.33 23.66
N SER A 73 8.92 9.21 23.73
CA SER A 73 9.78 9.29 22.55
C SER A 73 9.54 8.13 21.58
N ALA A 74 9.74 8.37 20.29
CA ALA A 74 9.69 7.34 19.26
C ALA A 74 10.75 6.24 19.50
N LEU A 75 10.37 4.99 19.25
CA LEU A 75 11.19 3.80 19.41
C LEU A 75 11.75 3.34 18.07
N GLU A 76 12.98 2.81 18.04
CA GLU A 76 13.52 2.13 16.85
C GLU A 76 12.58 0.98 16.46
N LEU A 77 12.16 0.94 15.19
CA LEU A 77 11.25 -0.07 14.68
C LEU A 77 11.87 -1.47 14.79
N PHE A 78 13.16 -1.59 14.43
CA PHE A 78 13.96 -2.79 14.65
C PHE A 78 14.89 -2.62 15.84
N GLY A 79 14.28 -2.45 17.02
CA GLY A 79 14.97 -2.06 18.25
C GLY A 79 15.01 -3.12 19.34
N ALA A 80 15.62 -2.75 20.46
CA ALA A 80 15.62 -3.57 21.67
C ALA A 80 14.22 -3.71 22.31
N LEU A 81 13.35 -2.71 22.14
CA LEU A 81 12.01 -2.68 22.75
C LEU A 81 10.93 -3.30 21.85
N LEU A 82 10.85 -2.86 20.59
CA LEU A 82 9.89 -3.40 19.62
C LEU A 82 10.34 -4.76 19.04
N GLY A 83 11.59 -5.15 19.28
CA GLY A 83 12.18 -6.37 18.76
C GLY A 83 12.67 -6.21 17.33
N ARG A 84 13.09 -7.34 16.74
CA ARG A 84 13.59 -7.42 15.35
C ARG A 84 12.64 -8.19 14.43
N GLY A 85 11.37 -8.29 14.82
CA GLY A 85 10.35 -9.12 14.18
C GLY A 85 10.33 -10.56 14.70
N PHE A 86 9.23 -11.27 14.37
CA PHE A 86 9.03 -12.71 14.62
C PHE A 86 9.16 -13.18 16.07
N ALA A 87 9.10 -12.27 17.05
CA ALA A 87 9.12 -12.57 18.47
C ALA A 87 7.98 -11.83 19.19
N PRO A 88 7.41 -12.41 20.27
CA PRO A 88 6.44 -11.71 21.11
C PRO A 88 7.03 -10.44 21.72
N VAL A 89 6.19 -9.42 21.89
CA VAL A 89 6.54 -8.24 22.69
C VAL A 89 6.58 -8.64 24.17
N THR A 90 7.71 -8.40 24.84
CA THR A 90 7.91 -8.78 26.25
C THR A 90 8.03 -7.58 27.19
N ASP A 91 8.24 -6.38 26.67
CA ASP A 91 8.38 -5.17 27.45
C ASP A 91 7.07 -4.39 27.43
N GLU A 92 6.54 -4.03 28.60
CA GLU A 92 5.35 -3.18 28.71
C GLU A 92 5.53 -1.85 27.96
N ARG A 93 6.78 -1.39 27.81
CA ARG A 93 7.11 -0.20 27.05
C ARG A 93 6.89 -0.35 25.54
N ALA A 94 6.61 -1.54 25.04
CA ALA A 94 6.26 -1.81 23.65
C ALA A 94 4.76 -2.11 23.46
N VAL A 95 3.94 -2.02 24.52
CA VAL A 95 2.47 -2.05 24.39
C VAL A 95 2.00 -0.78 23.68
N VAL A 96 1.31 -0.99 22.55
CA VAL A 96 0.84 0.04 21.63
C VAL A 96 -0.44 0.71 22.14
N ASP A 97 -0.44 2.04 22.15
CA ASP A 97 -1.66 2.85 22.20
C ASP A 97 -2.11 3.17 20.77
N TRP A 98 -3.22 2.56 20.34
CA TRP A 98 -3.73 2.73 18.97
C TRP A 98 -4.08 4.18 18.64
N HIS A 99 -4.40 5.02 19.63
CA HIS A 99 -4.65 6.44 19.42
C HIS A 99 -3.40 7.23 18.98
N GLU A 100 -2.21 6.63 19.03
CA GLU A 100 -0.94 7.23 18.58
C GLU A 100 -0.52 6.77 17.18
N LEU A 101 -1.16 5.70 16.65
CA LEU A 101 -0.83 5.11 15.35
C LEU A 101 -1.87 5.36 14.25
N VAL A 102 -3.12 5.60 14.64
CA VAL A 102 -4.21 5.81 13.70
C VAL A 102 -5.08 7.00 14.12
N GLU A 103 -5.57 7.73 13.14
CA GLU A 103 -6.52 8.82 13.35
C GLU A 103 -7.79 8.26 13.99
N THR A 104 -8.14 8.75 15.18
CA THR A 104 -9.30 8.29 15.95
C THR A 104 -10.11 9.48 16.46
N SER A 105 -11.28 9.22 17.04
CA SER A 105 -12.11 10.24 17.69
C SER A 105 -11.42 10.96 18.86
N ALA A 106 -10.30 10.41 19.37
CA ALA A 106 -9.47 11.08 20.37
C ALA A 106 -8.75 12.33 19.82
N GLY A 107 -8.69 12.51 18.49
CA GLY A 107 -8.15 13.71 17.85
C GLY A 107 -6.67 13.98 18.15
N ARG A 108 -5.88 12.95 18.44
CA ARG A 108 -4.46 13.07 18.74
C ARG A 108 -3.65 13.29 17.46
N ASN A 109 -2.51 13.97 17.59
CA ASN A 109 -1.55 14.09 16.50
C ASN A 109 -0.79 12.77 16.35
N VAL A 110 -1.07 12.04 15.28
CA VAL A 110 -0.45 10.75 14.99
C VAL A 110 0.75 10.89 14.09
N GLN A 111 1.76 10.05 14.30
CA GLN A 111 2.90 9.99 13.38
C GLN A 111 2.41 9.45 12.02
N LYS A 112 2.70 10.17 10.95
CA LYS A 112 2.45 9.70 9.58
C LYS A 112 3.53 8.69 9.17
N ALA A 113 3.17 7.83 8.22
CA ALA A 113 4.15 7.00 7.52
C ALA A 113 5.16 7.87 6.76
N GLU A 114 6.29 7.29 6.38
CA GLU A 114 7.23 7.97 5.46
C GLU A 114 6.58 8.15 4.09
N THR A 115 7.11 9.10 3.32
CA THR A 115 6.70 9.38 1.95
C THR A 115 6.78 8.12 1.10
N LEU A 116 5.82 7.92 0.19
CA LEU A 116 5.92 6.89 -0.82
C LEU A 116 6.78 7.40 -1.99
N ASP A 117 8.07 7.08 -1.96
CA ASP A 117 9.07 7.54 -2.92
C ASP A 117 10.08 6.44 -3.29
N SER A 118 11.11 6.79 -4.08
CA SER A 118 12.13 5.82 -4.48
C SER A 118 13.12 5.44 -3.37
N LYS A 119 12.94 5.92 -2.13
CA LYS A 119 13.85 5.72 -1.00
C LYS A 119 13.26 4.73 0.00
N MET A 120 14.13 4.22 0.86
CA MET A 120 13.78 3.29 1.92
C MET A 120 14.62 3.57 3.16
N ALA A 121 14.06 3.28 4.33
CA ALA A 121 14.80 3.28 5.58
C ALA A 121 16.04 2.37 5.49
N SER A 122 17.18 2.84 6.02
CA SER A 122 18.45 2.09 5.98
C SER A 122 18.32 0.69 6.59
N ASP A 123 17.52 0.55 7.64
CA ASP A 123 17.24 -0.73 8.31
C ASP A 123 16.65 -1.77 7.36
N LEU A 124 15.96 -1.36 6.29
CA LEU A 124 15.39 -2.25 5.28
C LEU A 124 16.38 -2.56 4.14
N LEU A 125 17.41 -1.74 3.97
CA LEU A 125 18.53 -2.01 3.07
C LEU A 125 19.57 -2.92 3.75
N GLU A 126 19.64 -2.89 5.08
CA GLU A 126 20.58 -3.64 5.92
C GLU A 126 19.83 -4.43 7.00
N LEU A 127 18.96 -5.37 6.59
CA LEU A 127 18.08 -6.10 7.51
C LEU A 127 18.87 -6.81 8.65
N PRO A 128 18.64 -6.45 9.92
CA PRO A 128 19.50 -6.87 11.05
C PRO A 128 19.28 -8.32 11.50
N PHE A 129 18.31 -9.02 10.89
CA PHE A 129 17.97 -10.42 11.17
C PHE A 129 18.33 -11.36 10.01
N ILE A 130 18.85 -10.82 8.89
CA ILE A 130 19.35 -11.61 7.77
C ILE A 130 20.87 -11.74 7.90
N PRO A 131 21.46 -12.95 7.77
CA PRO A 131 22.91 -13.11 7.80
C PRO A 131 23.61 -12.30 6.71
N ALA A 132 24.80 -11.77 7.00
CA ALA A 132 25.61 -11.00 6.04
C ALA A 132 26.04 -11.82 4.80
N SER A 133 25.97 -13.16 4.88
CA SER A 133 26.22 -14.06 3.74
C SER A 133 25.03 -14.18 2.78
N ASP A 134 23.88 -13.59 3.10
CA ASP A 134 22.67 -13.56 2.28
C ASP A 134 22.34 -12.10 1.87
N ILE A 135 21.42 -11.92 0.92
CA ILE A 135 21.01 -10.61 0.42
C ILE A 135 20.25 -9.87 1.52
N GLN A 136 20.87 -8.92 2.22
CA GLN A 136 20.18 -8.20 3.31
C GLN A 136 19.20 -7.14 2.80
N SER A 137 19.43 -6.56 1.62
CA SER A 137 18.59 -5.50 1.08
C SER A 137 17.23 -6.01 0.64
N LEU A 138 16.17 -5.49 1.28
CA LEU A 138 14.79 -5.75 0.91
C LEU A 138 14.47 -5.25 -0.50
N ALA A 139 15.08 -4.14 -0.91
CA ALA A 139 14.97 -3.61 -2.28
C ALA A 139 15.55 -4.61 -3.30
N THR A 140 16.76 -5.13 -3.06
CA THR A 140 17.36 -6.14 -3.93
C THR A 140 16.51 -7.41 -3.99
N ARG A 141 15.99 -7.87 -2.85
CA ARG A 141 15.07 -9.02 -2.79
C ARG A 141 13.78 -8.78 -3.59
N ASN A 142 13.22 -7.58 -3.55
CA ASN A 142 12.05 -7.19 -4.32
C ASN A 142 12.33 -7.23 -5.84
N LEU A 143 13.43 -6.61 -6.28
CA LEU A 143 13.81 -6.58 -7.69
C LEU A 143 14.05 -8.00 -8.24
N LEU A 144 14.82 -8.83 -7.53
CA LEU A 144 15.06 -10.22 -7.91
C LEU A 144 13.77 -11.05 -7.94
N ARG A 145 12.84 -10.78 -7.01
CA ARG A 145 11.54 -11.45 -7.00
C ARG A 145 10.69 -11.07 -8.21
N GLY A 146 10.67 -9.79 -8.58
CA GLY A 146 9.99 -9.32 -9.79
C GLY A 146 10.55 -9.97 -11.05
N GLN A 147 11.88 -10.05 -11.14
CA GLN A 147 12.55 -10.76 -12.24
C GLN A 147 12.20 -12.26 -12.28
N SER A 148 12.15 -12.93 -11.13
CA SER A 148 11.81 -14.36 -11.05
C SER A 148 10.38 -14.65 -11.51
N PHE A 149 9.46 -13.71 -11.34
CA PHE A 149 8.08 -13.79 -11.82
C PHE A 149 7.88 -13.24 -13.24
N LEU A 150 8.96 -12.79 -13.89
CA LEU A 150 8.93 -12.17 -15.22
C LEU A 150 7.90 -11.03 -15.29
N LEU A 151 7.87 -10.17 -14.26
CA LEU A 151 6.95 -9.05 -14.23
C LEU A 151 7.18 -8.13 -15.44
N PRO A 152 6.11 -7.57 -16.04
CA PRO A 152 6.24 -6.57 -17.08
C PRO A 152 6.97 -5.32 -16.57
N SER A 153 7.47 -4.51 -17.50
CA SER A 153 7.98 -3.18 -17.12
C SER A 153 6.86 -2.27 -16.67
N GLY A 154 7.19 -1.27 -15.87
CA GLY A 154 6.24 -0.25 -15.45
C GLY A 154 5.65 0.53 -16.63
N GLU A 155 6.48 0.89 -17.61
CA GLU A 155 6.06 1.53 -18.85
C GLU A 155 5.06 0.68 -19.62
N GLY A 156 5.32 -0.63 -19.73
CA GLY A 156 4.45 -1.55 -20.45
C GLY A 156 3.05 -1.63 -19.82
N LEU A 157 2.97 -1.66 -18.49
CA LEU A 157 1.68 -1.61 -17.80
C LEU A 157 1.02 -0.24 -17.91
N ALA A 158 1.78 0.86 -17.78
CA ALA A 158 1.22 2.20 -17.92
C ALA A 158 0.59 2.41 -19.31
N GLN A 159 1.27 1.98 -20.37
CA GLN A 159 0.77 2.02 -21.74
C GLN A 159 -0.45 1.11 -21.93
N ALA A 160 -0.42 -0.12 -21.40
CA ALA A 160 -1.57 -1.03 -21.44
C ALA A 160 -2.80 -0.46 -20.69
N MET A 161 -2.56 0.36 -19.67
CA MET A 161 -3.60 1.09 -18.93
C MET A 161 -4.04 2.40 -19.60
N GLY A 162 -3.46 2.75 -20.74
CA GLY A 162 -3.78 3.97 -21.49
C GLY A 162 -3.35 5.25 -20.76
N ARG A 163 -2.26 5.19 -19.99
CA ARG A 163 -1.65 6.40 -19.39
C ARG A 163 -1.09 7.31 -20.48
N ASP A 164 -1.09 8.61 -20.19
CA ASP A 164 -0.58 9.62 -21.11
C ASP A 164 0.92 9.43 -21.37
N ALA A 165 1.34 9.52 -22.64
CA ALA A 165 2.73 9.26 -23.00
C ALA A 165 3.73 10.21 -22.33
N VAL A 166 3.34 11.47 -22.10
CA VAL A 166 4.17 12.47 -21.41
C VAL A 166 4.34 12.10 -19.94
N GLU A 167 3.29 11.59 -19.30
CA GLU A 167 3.37 11.09 -17.92
C GLU A 167 4.29 9.87 -17.83
N VAL A 168 4.14 8.90 -18.74
CA VAL A 168 4.98 7.70 -18.77
C VAL A 168 6.45 8.06 -18.97
N GLU A 169 6.75 8.96 -19.91
CA GLU A 169 8.11 9.44 -20.17
C GLU A 169 8.71 10.17 -18.96
N ALA A 170 7.94 11.03 -18.29
CA ALA A 170 8.40 11.73 -17.09
C ALA A 170 8.80 10.78 -15.96
N VAL A 171 8.00 9.73 -15.70
CA VAL A 171 8.31 8.72 -14.69
C VAL A 171 9.55 7.91 -15.09
N SER A 172 9.65 7.49 -16.36
CA SER A 172 10.81 6.75 -16.86
C SER A 172 12.11 7.55 -16.79
N ASP A 173 12.06 8.85 -17.11
CA ASP A 173 13.23 9.71 -17.04
C ASP A 173 13.67 9.97 -15.60
N ALA A 174 12.71 10.15 -14.69
CA ALA A 174 13.00 10.20 -13.25
C ALA A 174 13.65 8.88 -12.78
N ALA A 175 13.14 7.73 -13.22
CA ALA A 175 13.70 6.42 -12.85
C ALA A 175 15.15 6.25 -13.34
N LYS A 176 15.45 6.65 -14.59
CA LYS A 176 16.83 6.65 -15.13
C LYS A 176 17.74 7.60 -14.35
N ALA A 177 17.26 8.78 -13.99
CA ALA A 177 18.03 9.75 -13.22
C ALA A 177 18.39 9.21 -11.83
N ILE A 178 17.43 8.56 -11.15
CA ILE A 178 17.64 7.92 -9.85
C ILE A 178 18.58 6.72 -9.94
N ALA A 179 18.42 5.87 -10.96
CA ALA A 179 19.29 4.70 -11.16
C ALA A 179 20.74 5.08 -11.47
N GLY A 180 20.95 6.23 -12.10
CA GLY A 180 22.26 6.78 -12.44
C GLY A 180 22.88 6.15 -13.69
N ALA A 181 23.97 6.75 -14.18
CA ALA A 181 24.57 6.43 -15.47
C ALA A 181 25.12 5.00 -15.63
N GLY A 182 25.24 4.24 -14.53
CA GLY A 182 25.75 2.86 -14.54
C GLY A 182 24.68 1.79 -14.76
N ILE A 183 23.39 2.17 -14.80
CA ILE A 183 22.27 1.23 -14.92
C ILE A 183 21.49 1.54 -16.19
N ASP A 184 21.35 0.52 -17.06
CA ASP A 184 20.56 0.62 -18.27
C ASP A 184 19.11 0.17 -18.01
N LEU A 185 18.18 1.12 -18.09
CA LEU A 185 16.73 0.89 -18.01
C LEU A 185 16.03 1.04 -19.38
N SER A 186 16.79 1.10 -20.49
CA SER A 186 16.23 1.27 -21.83
C SER A 186 15.29 0.15 -22.27
N SER A 187 15.47 -1.05 -21.70
CA SER A 187 14.60 -2.21 -21.94
C SER A 187 13.37 -2.25 -21.02
N GLY A 188 13.17 -1.23 -20.19
CA GLY A 188 12.02 -1.09 -19.29
C GLY A 188 12.43 -1.04 -17.81
N THR A 189 11.68 -0.27 -17.05
CA THR A 189 11.89 -0.10 -15.61
C THR A 189 11.23 -1.25 -14.85
N PRO A 190 11.94 -1.93 -13.90
CA PRO A 190 11.33 -2.95 -13.06
C PRO A 190 10.07 -2.44 -12.35
N LEU A 191 8.96 -3.18 -12.45
CA LEU A 191 7.64 -2.69 -12.05
C LEU A 191 7.62 -2.08 -10.64
N TRP A 192 8.14 -2.77 -9.64
CA TRP A 192 8.15 -2.25 -8.27
C TRP A 192 8.86 -0.90 -8.16
N PHE A 193 10.01 -0.74 -8.82
CA PHE A 193 10.76 0.51 -8.81
C PHE A 193 10.02 1.61 -9.57
N TYR A 194 9.45 1.29 -10.74
CA TYR A 194 8.62 2.24 -11.49
C TYR A 194 7.46 2.77 -10.63
N LEU A 195 6.76 1.91 -9.89
CA LEU A 195 5.62 2.31 -9.07
C LEU A 195 6.00 3.24 -7.90
N LEU A 196 7.22 3.10 -7.36
CA LEU A 196 7.75 4.02 -6.36
C LEU A 196 8.07 5.39 -6.98
N VAL A 197 8.72 5.40 -8.15
CA VAL A 197 9.03 6.63 -8.88
C VAL A 197 7.75 7.31 -9.39
N GLU A 198 6.74 6.54 -9.77
CA GLU A 198 5.42 7.05 -10.17
C GLU A 198 4.72 7.76 -8.99
N ALA A 199 4.79 7.18 -7.78
CA ALA A 199 4.26 7.81 -6.58
C ALA A 199 4.99 9.13 -6.25
N GLU A 200 6.32 9.18 -6.42
CA GLU A 200 7.12 10.38 -6.21
C GLU A 200 6.85 11.47 -7.27
N THR A 201 6.72 11.07 -8.54
CA THR A 201 6.63 11.98 -9.69
C THR A 201 5.21 12.50 -9.93
N VAL A 202 4.22 11.60 -9.82
CA VAL A 202 2.81 11.88 -10.10
C VAL A 202 2.01 11.86 -8.80
N GLY A 203 2.05 10.74 -8.09
CA GLY A 203 1.36 10.55 -6.81
C GLY A 203 -0.13 10.20 -6.93
N ARG A 204 -0.81 10.29 -5.79
CA ARG A 204 -2.17 9.80 -5.59
C ARG A 204 -3.22 10.76 -6.15
N GLU A 205 -4.13 10.27 -6.98
CA GLU A 205 -5.23 11.08 -7.54
C GLU A 205 -6.35 11.32 -6.51
N THR A 206 -6.40 12.50 -5.91
CA THR A 206 -7.41 12.84 -4.88
C THR A 206 -8.76 13.18 -5.50
N THR A 207 -8.74 13.93 -6.58
CA THR A 207 -9.90 14.23 -7.44
C THR A 207 -9.45 14.14 -8.90
N PRO A 208 -10.37 13.91 -9.86
CA PRO A 208 -9.98 13.75 -11.26
C PRO A 208 -9.06 14.89 -11.75
N GLY A 209 -7.83 14.55 -12.11
CA GLY A 209 -6.81 15.50 -12.57
C GLY A 209 -6.00 16.21 -11.46
N SER A 210 -6.22 15.91 -10.19
CA SER A 210 -5.49 16.48 -9.04
C SER A 210 -4.72 15.39 -8.31
N PHE A 211 -3.41 15.57 -8.19
CA PHE A 211 -2.50 14.55 -7.67
C PHE A 211 -1.66 15.07 -6.51
N ASP A 212 -1.53 14.25 -5.46
CA ASP A 212 -0.65 14.49 -4.32
C ASP A 212 0.59 13.59 -4.42
N ARG A 213 1.73 14.18 -4.78
CA ARG A 213 3.02 13.48 -4.88
C ARG A 213 3.45 12.92 -3.54
N GLY A 214 3.91 11.67 -3.52
CA GLY A 214 4.45 11.01 -2.33
C GLY A 214 3.43 10.61 -1.25
N GLU A 215 2.16 11.03 -1.36
CA GLU A 215 1.11 10.78 -0.36
C GLU A 215 0.30 9.49 -0.63
N GLY A 216 0.69 8.71 -1.65
CA GLY A 216 0.05 7.45 -2.02
C GLY A 216 0.46 6.99 -3.40
N LEU A 217 -0.14 5.89 -3.86
CA LEU A 217 0.22 5.25 -5.12
C LEU A 217 -0.10 6.14 -6.32
N GLY A 218 0.81 6.15 -7.29
CA GLY A 218 0.58 6.71 -8.62
C GLY A 218 -0.49 5.96 -9.42
N PRO A 219 -0.91 6.48 -10.58
CA PRO A 219 -2.04 5.95 -11.36
C PRO A 219 -2.00 4.44 -11.63
N VAL A 220 -0.85 3.89 -12.05
CA VAL A 220 -0.70 2.46 -12.33
C VAL A 220 -0.74 1.66 -11.05
N GLY A 221 0.04 2.04 -10.03
CA GLY A 221 0.08 1.33 -8.76
C GLY A 221 -1.29 1.30 -8.07
N ALA A 222 -1.96 2.45 -8.06
CA ALA A 222 -3.28 2.63 -7.47
C ALA A 222 -4.33 1.76 -8.17
N ARG A 223 -4.28 1.69 -9.50
CA ARG A 223 -5.18 0.86 -10.31
C ARG A 223 -4.99 -0.63 -10.02
N ILE A 224 -3.74 -1.13 -9.99
CA ILE A 224 -3.43 -2.54 -9.68
C ILE A 224 -3.97 -2.91 -8.29
N VAL A 225 -3.64 -2.09 -7.28
CA VAL A 225 -3.99 -2.37 -5.88
C VAL A 225 -5.50 -2.29 -5.65
N ALA A 226 -6.14 -1.20 -6.09
CA ALA A 226 -7.56 -0.99 -5.85
C ALA A 226 -8.41 -2.02 -6.61
N GLU A 227 -8.14 -2.30 -7.88
CA GLU A 227 -8.94 -3.28 -8.63
C GLU A 227 -8.77 -4.71 -8.11
N THR A 228 -7.56 -5.09 -7.67
CA THR A 228 -7.35 -6.40 -7.07
C THR A 228 -8.20 -6.53 -5.79
N ILE A 229 -8.07 -5.59 -4.85
CA ILE A 229 -8.78 -5.67 -3.56
C ILE A 229 -10.30 -5.58 -3.72
N ILE A 230 -10.78 -4.64 -4.54
CA ILE A 230 -12.22 -4.51 -4.82
C ILE A 230 -12.73 -5.77 -5.51
N GLY A 231 -12.00 -6.29 -6.50
CA GLY A 231 -12.40 -7.49 -7.22
C GLY A 231 -12.45 -8.75 -6.36
N LEU A 232 -11.51 -8.92 -5.42
CA LEU A 232 -11.57 -9.99 -4.42
C LEU A 232 -12.83 -9.87 -3.55
N CYS A 233 -13.18 -8.65 -3.13
CA CYS A 233 -14.38 -8.43 -2.34
C CYS A 233 -15.67 -8.66 -3.14
N GLU A 234 -15.72 -8.23 -4.41
CA GLU A 234 -16.87 -8.46 -5.29
C GLU A 234 -17.12 -9.93 -5.59
N LEU A 235 -16.06 -10.74 -5.61
CA LEU A 235 -16.10 -12.16 -5.98
C LEU A 235 -16.16 -13.11 -4.77
N ASP A 236 -15.97 -12.63 -3.54
CA ASP A 236 -16.24 -13.43 -2.33
C ASP A 236 -17.74 -13.43 -2.04
N SER A 237 -18.38 -14.59 -2.19
CA SER A 237 -19.82 -14.79 -1.97
C SER A 237 -20.29 -14.49 -0.54
N ARG A 238 -19.39 -14.20 0.40
CA ARG A 238 -19.69 -13.82 1.79
C ARG A 238 -19.44 -12.33 2.07
N ALA A 239 -18.84 -11.61 1.13
CA ALA A 239 -18.55 -10.19 1.30
C ALA A 239 -19.82 -9.34 1.22
N PHE A 240 -19.82 -8.17 1.86
CA PHE A 240 -20.97 -7.26 1.78
C PHE A 240 -21.26 -6.87 0.32
N ALA A 241 -20.22 -6.62 -0.48
CA ALA A 241 -20.34 -6.26 -1.90
C ALA A 241 -21.00 -7.33 -2.78
N ALA A 242 -20.95 -8.61 -2.38
CA ALA A 242 -21.60 -9.70 -3.08
C ALA A 242 -23.01 -10.01 -2.51
N VAL A 243 -23.19 -9.92 -1.19
CA VAL A 243 -24.43 -10.30 -0.50
C VAL A 243 -25.46 -9.16 -0.46
N ASN A 244 -25.02 -7.95 -0.13
CA ASN A 244 -25.87 -6.76 -0.05
C ASN A 244 -25.05 -5.50 -0.38
N ARG A 245 -25.05 -5.10 -1.65
CA ARG A 245 -24.34 -3.90 -2.12
C ARG A 245 -24.81 -2.59 -1.49
N ASN A 246 -26.02 -2.58 -0.93
CA ASN A 246 -26.58 -1.44 -0.22
C ASN A 246 -26.28 -1.48 1.28
N TRP A 247 -25.59 -2.52 1.78
CA TRP A 247 -25.17 -2.54 3.16
C TRP A 247 -24.18 -1.42 3.40
N ASP A 248 -24.37 -0.69 4.49
CA ASP A 248 -23.44 0.31 5.00
C ASP A 248 -23.25 0.13 6.51
N PRO A 249 -22.18 0.71 7.10
CA PRO A 249 -21.85 0.54 8.51
C PRO A 249 -22.95 0.90 9.50
N SER A 250 -23.92 1.76 9.15
CA SER A 250 -25.04 2.11 10.03
C SER A 250 -26.01 0.94 10.28
N ALA A 251 -26.07 -0.03 9.37
CA ALA A 251 -26.78 -1.29 9.56
C ALA A 251 -26.03 -2.28 10.46
N GLY A 252 -24.84 -1.90 10.95
CA GLY A 252 -23.99 -2.65 11.85
C GLY A 252 -23.70 -1.89 13.15
N VAL A 253 -22.42 -1.71 13.46
CA VAL A 253 -21.96 -0.95 14.64
C VAL A 253 -21.45 0.45 14.30
N GLY A 254 -21.72 0.95 13.09
CA GLY A 254 -21.38 2.32 12.68
C GLY A 254 -19.90 2.58 12.38
N VAL A 255 -19.02 1.57 12.44
CA VAL A 255 -17.57 1.73 12.17
C VAL A 255 -17.30 1.91 10.68
N THR A 256 -16.72 3.05 10.32
CA THR A 256 -16.43 3.49 8.94
C THR A 256 -14.95 3.66 8.64
N THR A 257 -14.10 3.86 9.64
CA THR A 257 -12.64 4.07 9.49
C THR A 257 -11.80 3.02 10.21
N LEU A 258 -10.52 2.90 9.84
CA LEU A 258 -9.57 2.02 10.51
C LEU A 258 -9.36 2.40 11.98
N GLY A 259 -9.33 3.70 12.29
CA GLY A 259 -9.22 4.20 13.65
C GLY A 259 -10.40 3.78 14.51
N GLU A 260 -11.62 4.02 14.03
CA GLU A 260 -12.84 3.57 14.71
C GLU A 260 -12.85 2.05 14.94
N MET A 261 -12.35 1.27 13.98
CA MET A 261 -12.27 -0.19 14.10
C MET A 261 -11.28 -0.63 15.19
N LEU A 262 -10.08 -0.05 15.22
CA LEU A 262 -9.02 -0.44 16.15
C LEU A 262 -9.30 0.02 17.58
N THR A 263 -10.09 1.08 17.76
CA THR A 263 -10.49 1.60 19.07
C THR A 263 -11.96 1.33 19.39
N TYR A 264 -12.59 0.39 18.70
CA TYR A 264 -13.98 0.03 18.96
C TYR A 264 -14.11 -0.59 20.35
N ALA A 265 -14.88 0.07 21.21
CA ALA A 265 -15.29 -0.46 22.51
C ALA A 265 -16.82 -0.65 22.51
N PRO A 266 -17.34 -1.87 22.71
CA PRO A 266 -18.78 -2.06 22.89
C PRO A 266 -19.22 -1.29 24.14
N SER A 267 -20.38 -0.65 24.05
CA SER A 267 -21.06 -0.03 25.19
C SER A 267 -21.63 -1.07 26.16
#